data_AF-A0A1C0TRV6-F1
#
_entry.id   AF-A0A1C0TRV6-F1
#
_cell.length_a   1.000
_cell.length_b   1.000
_cell.length_c   1.000
_cell.angle_alpha   90.00
_cell.angle_beta   90.00
_cell.angle_gamma   90.00
#
_symmetry.space_group_name_H-M   'P 1'
#
loop_
_entity.id
_entity.type
_entity.pdbx_description
1 polymer ?
#
loop_
_entity_poly.entity_id
_entity_poly.type
_entity_poly.pdbx_seq_one_letter_code
_entity_poly.pdbx_strand_id
1 'polypeptide(L)'
;MVFRHLVYSLGFIALTACNSLPSDVQKKVENMTDCEKVNALISGADDGFTILKGSEINGKLMKSWQPKAHLLKNSCQINLYTSGNTAYECNKAFAGKTEALVRFEQVNEQLKTCLSADWTEKQHYGDDTSRSTFTSEHSETKVAVNFGSTLDKSKPWAVSLEIVK
;
A
#
# COMPACT_ATOMS: atom_id res chain seq x y z
N MET A 1 54.97 -3.02 42.80
CA MET A 1 53.67 -3.71 42.95
C MET A 1 52.58 -2.67 43.08
N VAL A 2 51.96 -2.21 41.98
CA VAL A 2 50.70 -1.44 41.98
C VAL A 2 49.97 -1.73 40.66
N PHE A 3 48.64 -1.72 40.75
CA PHE A 3 47.66 -2.49 40.01
C PHE A 3 47.42 -2.11 38.54
N ARG A 4 47.05 -3.16 37.82
CA ARG A 4 46.60 -3.27 36.43
C ARG A 4 45.13 -2.87 36.33
N HIS A 5 44.79 -1.88 35.49
CA HIS A 5 43.41 -1.64 35.06
C HIS A 5 43.34 -1.53 33.54
N LEU A 6 43.04 -2.67 32.91
CA LEU A 6 42.49 -2.75 31.57
C LEU A 6 41.07 -2.15 31.62
N VAL A 7 40.87 -0.98 31.02
CA VAL A 7 39.53 -0.46 30.75
C VAL A 7 39.07 -1.10 29.43
N TYR A 8 38.32 -2.19 29.56
CA TYR A 8 37.56 -2.77 28.45
C TYR A 8 36.44 -1.80 28.08
N SER A 9 36.59 -1.10 26.96
CA SER A 9 35.47 -0.39 26.32
C SER A 9 34.49 -1.43 25.78
N LEU A 10 33.44 -1.74 26.55
CA LEU A 10 32.31 -2.51 26.05
C LEU A 10 31.61 -1.71 24.94
N GLY A 11 31.73 -2.22 23.71
CA GLY A 11 30.93 -1.76 22.58
C GLY A 11 29.45 -2.02 22.86
N PHE A 12 28.66 -0.95 22.94
CA PHE A 12 27.22 -1.02 22.87
C PHE A 12 26.81 -1.43 21.45
N ILE A 13 26.51 -2.71 21.25
CA ILE A 13 25.78 -3.16 20.07
C ILE A 13 24.32 -2.76 20.30
N ALA A 14 23.93 -1.60 19.78
CA ALA A 14 22.53 -1.25 19.66
C ALA A 14 21.90 -2.19 18.62
N LEU A 15 21.28 -3.27 19.09
CA LEU A 15 20.37 -4.08 18.28
C LEU A 15 19.18 -3.19 17.93
N THR A 16 19.20 -2.57 16.75
CA THR A 16 17.99 -2.05 16.13
C THR A 16 17.05 -3.23 15.94
N ALA A 17 16.05 -3.36 16.80
CA ALA A 17 14.98 -4.33 16.62
C ALA A 17 14.25 -3.97 15.32
N CYS A 18 14.57 -4.68 14.23
CA CYS A 18 13.66 -4.77 13.11
C CYS A 18 12.38 -5.39 13.68
N ASN A 19 11.30 -4.61 13.74
CA ASN A 19 9.97 -5.10 14.09
C ASN A 19 9.47 -6.01 12.95
N SER A 20 10.06 -7.19 12.80
CA SER A 20 9.54 -8.24 11.93
C SER A 20 8.37 -8.89 12.65
N LEU A 21 7.22 -8.90 11.99
CA LEU A 21 6.01 -9.53 12.49
C LEU A 21 6.20 -11.03 12.73
N PRO A 22 5.27 -11.63 13.50
CA PRO A 22 5.11 -13.08 13.52
C PRO A 22 5.03 -13.63 12.08
N SER A 23 5.94 -14.56 11.76
CA SER A 23 6.12 -15.08 10.40
C SER A 23 4.90 -15.81 9.83
N ASP A 24 3.97 -16.23 10.69
CA ASP A 24 2.72 -16.91 10.38
C ASP A 24 1.71 -15.99 9.66
N VAL A 25 1.55 -14.76 10.13
CA VAL A 25 0.62 -13.79 9.51
C VAL A 25 1.14 -13.33 8.15
N GLN A 26 2.45 -13.09 8.03
CA GLN A 26 3.07 -12.70 6.76
C GLN A 26 2.93 -13.81 5.72
N LYS A 27 3.27 -15.06 6.07
CA LYS A 27 3.12 -16.23 5.18
C LYS A 27 1.66 -16.45 4.77
N LYS A 28 0.70 -16.21 5.67
CA LYS A 28 -0.72 -16.31 5.34
C LYS A 28 -1.11 -15.33 4.24
N VAL A 29 -0.69 -14.07 4.33
CA VAL A 29 -1.00 -13.06 3.31
C VAL A 29 -0.23 -13.31 2.01
N GLU A 30 1.01 -13.80 2.08
CA GLU A 30 1.79 -14.17 0.89
C GLU A 30 1.11 -15.29 0.08
N ASN A 31 0.52 -16.27 0.78
CA ASN A 31 -0.19 -17.40 0.19
C ASN A 31 -1.63 -17.07 -0.25
N MET A 32 -2.14 -15.87 0.03
CA MET A 32 -3.44 -15.44 -0.48
C MET A 32 -3.37 -15.29 -2.01
N THR A 33 -4.43 -15.74 -2.66
CA THR A 33 -4.75 -15.39 -4.05
C THR A 33 -4.92 -13.88 -4.20
N ASP A 34 -4.88 -13.41 -5.44
CA ASP A 34 -5.04 -11.99 -5.74
C ASP A 34 -6.40 -11.44 -5.27
N CYS A 35 -7.48 -12.21 -5.39
CA CYS A 35 -8.79 -11.80 -4.90
C CYS A 35 -8.94 -11.86 -3.38
N GLU A 36 -8.30 -12.80 -2.71
CA GLU A 36 -8.24 -12.79 -1.24
C GLU A 36 -7.50 -11.55 -0.73
N LYS A 37 -6.44 -11.11 -1.42
CA LYS A 37 -5.75 -9.85 -1.09
C LYS A 37 -6.64 -8.63 -1.30
N VAL A 38 -7.36 -8.56 -2.42
CA VAL A 38 -8.34 -7.48 -2.67
C VAL A 38 -9.37 -7.45 -1.55
N ASN A 39 -10.02 -8.58 -1.25
CA ASN A 39 -11.07 -8.66 -0.23
C ASN A 39 -10.55 -8.33 1.17
N ALA A 40 -9.32 -8.76 1.52
CA ALA A 40 -8.68 -8.41 2.77
C ALA A 40 -8.41 -6.90 2.86
N LEU A 41 -8.03 -6.25 1.76
CA LEU A 41 -7.83 -4.79 1.74
C LEU A 41 -9.14 -4.03 1.85
N ILE A 42 -10.20 -4.46 1.17
CA ILE A 42 -11.54 -3.86 1.29
C ILE A 42 -12.06 -3.96 2.73
N SER A 43 -12.08 -5.16 3.30
CA SER A 43 -12.53 -5.37 4.68
C SER A 43 -11.63 -4.71 5.72
N GLY A 44 -10.32 -4.63 5.44
CA GLY A 44 -9.36 -3.95 6.29
C GLY A 44 -9.62 -2.44 6.41
N ALA A 45 -10.32 -1.80 5.46
CA ALA A 45 -10.63 -0.38 5.58
C ALA A 45 -11.47 -0.06 6.85
N ASP A 46 -12.30 -1.00 7.32
CA ASP A 46 -13.13 -0.83 8.51
C ASP A 46 -12.34 -0.77 9.83
N ASP A 47 -11.18 -1.42 9.90
CA ASP A 47 -10.35 -1.48 11.10
C ASP A 47 -9.00 -0.75 10.94
N GLY A 48 -8.90 0.09 9.91
CA GLY A 48 -7.69 0.79 9.55
C GLY A 48 -6.53 -0.14 9.19
N PHE A 49 -6.84 -1.25 8.53
CA PHE A 49 -5.94 -2.25 7.97
C PHE A 49 -5.10 -2.96 9.04
N THR A 50 -5.65 -3.14 10.24
CA THR A 50 -4.88 -3.55 11.43
C THR A 50 -4.08 -4.82 11.21
N ILE A 51 -4.68 -5.86 10.63
CA ILE A 51 -3.98 -7.13 10.35
C ILE A 51 -3.06 -7.05 9.13
N LEU A 52 -3.22 -6.05 8.27
CA LEU A 52 -2.46 -5.85 7.03
C LEU A 52 -1.30 -4.86 7.19
N LYS A 53 -1.20 -4.13 8.30
CA LYS A 53 -0.03 -3.30 8.64
C LYS A 53 1.19 -4.17 8.88
N GLY A 54 2.21 -3.99 8.04
CA GLY A 54 3.55 -4.54 8.19
C GLY A 54 4.44 -3.67 9.06
N SER A 55 5.72 -3.62 8.70
CA SER A 55 6.70 -2.75 9.36
C SER A 55 6.32 -1.28 9.23
N GLU A 56 6.44 -0.54 10.33
CA GLU A 56 6.28 0.92 10.31
C GLU A 56 7.40 1.57 9.48
N ILE A 57 7.02 2.54 8.67
CA ILE A 57 7.90 3.38 7.88
C ILE A 57 8.02 4.69 8.66
N ASN A 58 9.21 4.97 9.19
CA ASN A 58 9.42 6.16 10.03
C ASN A 58 9.26 7.45 9.21
N GLY A 59 8.07 8.06 9.28
CA GLY A 59 7.77 9.39 8.75
C GLY A 59 7.62 10.40 9.88
N LYS A 60 8.23 11.59 9.75
CA LYS A 60 8.10 12.66 10.76
C LYS A 60 6.70 13.30 10.80
N LEU A 61 5.93 13.17 9.70
CA LEU A 61 4.69 13.92 9.48
C LEU A 61 3.42 13.05 9.59
N MET A 62 3.52 11.77 9.28
CA MET A 62 2.42 10.81 9.37
C MET A 62 2.97 9.44 9.75
N LYS A 63 2.12 8.62 10.38
CA LYS A 63 2.45 7.20 10.57
C LYS A 63 2.10 6.45 9.31
N SER A 64 3.03 5.63 8.85
CA SER A 64 2.89 4.83 7.64
C SER A 64 3.39 3.42 7.89
N TRP A 65 2.83 2.44 7.21
CA TRP A 65 3.25 1.05 7.29
C TRP A 65 3.43 0.47 5.90
N GLN A 66 4.42 -0.40 5.73
CA GLN A 66 4.49 -1.29 4.58
C GLN A 66 3.30 -2.26 4.69
N PRO A 67 2.42 -2.38 3.69
CA PRO A 67 1.32 -3.32 3.76
C PRO A 67 1.83 -4.75 3.55
N LYS A 68 1.15 -5.73 4.14
CA LYS A 68 1.44 -7.15 3.89
C LYS A 68 0.86 -7.64 2.56
N ALA A 69 -0.26 -7.06 2.15
CA ALA A 69 -0.91 -7.31 0.87
C ALA A 69 -0.56 -6.21 -0.13
N HIS A 70 -0.24 -6.60 -1.37
CA HIS A 70 0.20 -5.67 -2.41
C HIS A 70 -0.59 -5.86 -3.69
N LEU A 71 -1.22 -4.78 -4.19
CA LEU A 71 -1.92 -4.75 -5.48
C LEU A 71 -1.08 -4.12 -6.60
N LEU A 72 -0.16 -3.21 -6.27
CA LEU A 72 0.81 -2.62 -7.22
C LEU A 72 2.26 -2.93 -6.82
N LYS A 73 2.55 -4.20 -6.51
CA LYS A 73 3.86 -4.64 -5.97
C LYS A 73 4.26 -3.79 -4.75
N ASN A 74 5.55 -3.61 -4.52
CA ASN A 74 6.12 -2.88 -3.39
C ASN A 74 6.00 -1.34 -3.53
N SER A 75 4.88 -0.85 -4.08
CA SER A 75 4.64 0.57 -4.35
C SER A 75 3.50 1.13 -3.50
N CYS A 76 3.14 0.43 -2.43
CA CYS A 76 1.96 0.70 -1.61
C CYS A 76 2.35 0.94 -0.15
N GLN A 77 1.53 1.73 0.54
CA GLN A 77 1.65 2.08 1.95
C GLN A 77 0.27 2.10 2.59
N ILE A 78 0.19 1.81 3.88
CA ILE A 78 -0.97 2.16 4.70
C ILE A 78 -0.60 3.43 5.45
N ASN A 79 -1.37 4.49 5.30
CA ASN A 79 -1.10 5.80 5.89
C ASN A 79 -2.18 6.16 6.91
N LEU A 80 -1.77 6.65 8.08
CA LEU A 80 -2.66 7.25 9.07
C LEU A 80 -2.49 8.77 9.01
N TYR A 81 -3.53 9.45 8.54
CA TYR A 81 -3.59 10.89 8.44
C TYR A 81 -3.92 11.56 9.77
N THR A 82 -3.60 12.85 9.89
CA THR A 82 -3.89 13.65 11.09
C THR A 82 -5.39 13.80 11.37
N SER A 83 -6.25 13.60 10.38
CA SER A 83 -7.71 13.53 10.55
C SER A 83 -8.17 12.27 11.30
N GLY A 84 -7.28 11.30 11.51
CA GLY A 84 -7.61 9.97 12.05
C GLY A 84 -7.95 8.94 10.97
N ASN A 85 -8.12 9.37 9.72
CA ASN A 85 -8.44 8.46 8.62
C ASN A 85 -7.22 7.64 8.22
N THR A 86 -7.45 6.39 7.87
CA THR A 86 -6.44 5.50 7.31
C THR A 86 -6.75 5.20 5.86
N ALA A 87 -5.73 5.22 5.00
CA ALA A 87 -5.87 4.81 3.61
C ALA A 87 -4.77 3.79 3.25
N TYR A 88 -5.13 2.84 2.40
CA TYR A 88 -4.16 2.05 1.66
C TYR A 88 -3.93 2.71 0.31
N GLU A 89 -2.70 3.12 0.04
CA GLU A 89 -2.35 3.95 -1.10
C GLU A 89 -1.16 3.36 -1.84
N CYS A 90 -1.29 3.21 -3.15
CA CYS A 90 -0.21 2.86 -4.03
C CYS A 90 0.09 4.00 -5.00
N ASN A 91 1.37 4.15 -5.34
CA ASN A 91 1.79 5.00 -6.44
C ASN A 91 2.96 4.34 -7.18
N LYS A 92 2.76 4.08 -8.48
CA LYS A 92 3.81 3.58 -9.35
C LYS A 92 4.02 4.53 -10.52
N ALA A 93 5.21 5.08 -10.62
CA ALA A 93 5.64 5.91 -11.75
C ALA A 93 6.33 5.08 -12.85
N PHE A 94 6.16 5.53 -14.10
CA PHE A 94 6.56 4.88 -15.34
C PHE A 94 7.19 5.90 -16.30
N ALA A 95 8.17 5.45 -17.08
CA ALA A 95 8.76 6.27 -18.14
C ALA A 95 7.83 6.35 -19.37
N GLY A 96 7.12 5.26 -19.69
CA GLY A 96 6.26 5.16 -20.87
C GLY A 96 4.76 5.27 -20.54
N LYS A 97 4.03 6.03 -21.36
CA LYS A 97 2.56 6.19 -21.26
C LYS A 97 1.83 4.86 -21.39
N THR A 98 2.19 4.08 -22.42
CA THR A 98 1.56 2.79 -22.72
C THR A 98 1.74 1.78 -21.58
N GLU A 99 2.92 1.72 -20.95
CA GLU A 99 3.16 0.83 -19.82
C GLU A 99 2.28 1.19 -18.61
N ALA A 100 2.15 2.49 -18.33
CA ALA A 100 1.28 2.99 -17.26
C ALA A 100 -0.20 2.70 -17.56
N LEU A 101 -0.67 2.90 -18.79
CA LEU A 101 -2.05 2.61 -19.19
C LEU A 101 -2.37 1.12 -19.07
N VAL A 102 -1.49 0.24 -19.57
CA VAL A 102 -1.64 -1.21 -19.41
C VAL A 102 -1.70 -1.59 -17.93
N ARG A 103 -0.87 -0.97 -17.07
CA ARG A 103 -0.96 -1.25 -15.63
C ARG A 103 -2.29 -0.77 -15.04
N PHE A 104 -2.77 0.40 -15.42
CA PHE A 104 -4.05 0.92 -14.96
C PHE A 104 -5.21 -0.01 -15.34
N GLU A 105 -5.24 -0.49 -16.58
CA GLU A 105 -6.23 -1.47 -17.06
C GLU A 105 -6.15 -2.78 -16.28
N GLN A 106 -4.95 -3.33 -16.07
CA GLN A 106 -4.74 -4.56 -15.30
C GLN A 106 -5.26 -4.45 -13.86
N VAL A 107 -5.00 -3.33 -13.19
CA VAL A 107 -5.50 -3.11 -11.81
C VAL A 107 -7.01 -3.01 -11.80
N ASN A 108 -7.61 -2.31 -12.76
CA ASN A 108 -9.07 -2.23 -12.89
C ASN A 108 -9.71 -3.58 -13.18
N GLU A 109 -9.12 -4.38 -14.07
CA GLU A 109 -9.59 -5.73 -14.36
C GLU A 109 -9.52 -6.63 -13.13
N GLN A 110 -8.39 -6.61 -12.40
CA GLN A 110 -8.25 -7.35 -11.14
C GLN A 110 -9.34 -6.95 -10.13
N LEU A 111 -9.60 -5.65 -9.95
CA LEU A 111 -10.67 -5.18 -9.05
C LEU A 111 -12.05 -5.66 -9.51
N LYS A 112 -12.37 -5.55 -10.81
CA LYS A 112 -13.64 -6.03 -11.38
C LYS A 112 -13.84 -7.53 -11.17
N THR A 113 -12.78 -8.32 -11.33
CA THR A 113 -12.84 -9.78 -11.16
C THR A 113 -13.03 -10.17 -9.70
N CYS A 114 -12.44 -9.43 -8.77
CA CYS A 114 -12.40 -9.82 -7.37
C CYS A 114 -13.50 -9.21 -6.51
N LEU A 115 -13.98 -8.02 -6.85
CA LEU A 115 -15.09 -7.38 -6.15
C LEU A 115 -16.41 -8.11 -6.48
N SER A 116 -17.26 -8.26 -5.47
CA SER A 116 -18.56 -8.89 -5.62
C SER A 116 -19.51 -8.03 -6.45
N ALA A 117 -20.60 -8.65 -6.93
CA ALA A 117 -21.54 -8.03 -7.87
C ALA A 117 -22.28 -6.79 -7.32
N ASP A 118 -22.23 -6.52 -6.02
CA ASP A 118 -22.78 -5.31 -5.38
C ASP A 118 -21.91 -4.07 -5.55
N TRP A 119 -20.67 -4.23 -6.03
CA TRP A 119 -19.80 -3.10 -6.35
C TRP A 119 -20.14 -2.52 -7.72
N THR A 120 -20.34 -1.21 -7.74
CA THR A 120 -20.53 -0.42 -8.96
C THR A 120 -19.25 0.33 -9.31
N GLU A 121 -18.85 0.29 -10.58
CA GLU A 121 -17.74 1.07 -11.10
C GLU A 121 -18.23 2.31 -11.83
N LYS A 122 -17.64 3.46 -11.51
CA LYS A 122 -17.72 4.70 -12.29
C LYS A 122 -16.38 4.97 -12.96
N GLN A 123 -16.41 5.14 -14.28
CA GLN A 123 -15.23 5.39 -15.10
C GLN A 123 -15.24 6.79 -15.72
N HIS A 124 -14.04 7.35 -15.84
CA HIS A 124 -13.76 8.50 -16.69
C HIS A 124 -12.44 8.24 -17.40
N TYR A 125 -12.48 8.01 -18.71
CA TYR A 125 -11.29 7.82 -19.53
C TYR A 125 -10.98 9.06 -20.33
N GLY A 126 -9.72 9.44 -20.32
CA GLY A 126 -9.16 10.52 -21.12
C GLY A 126 -7.74 10.18 -21.52
N ASP A 127 -7.24 10.88 -22.53
CA ASP A 127 -5.95 10.55 -23.13
C ASP A 127 -4.81 10.69 -22.11
N ASP A 128 -4.79 11.76 -21.33
CA ASP A 128 -3.69 12.06 -20.40
C ASP A 128 -4.03 11.78 -18.93
N THR A 129 -5.31 11.56 -18.64
CA THR A 129 -5.78 11.22 -17.29
C THR A 129 -6.98 10.28 -17.40
N SER A 130 -6.98 9.21 -16.62
CA SER A 130 -8.10 8.27 -16.52
C SER A 130 -8.34 7.90 -15.06
N ARG A 131 -9.59 7.61 -14.70
CA ARG A 131 -9.98 7.24 -13.35
C ARG A 131 -11.10 6.20 -13.37
N SER A 132 -10.95 5.20 -12.51
CA SER A 132 -12.03 4.29 -12.10
C SER A 132 -12.29 4.48 -10.61
N THR A 133 -13.55 4.42 -10.20
CA THR A 133 -13.95 4.44 -8.79
C THR A 133 -14.99 3.36 -8.55
N PHE A 134 -14.75 2.51 -7.56
CA PHE A 134 -15.64 1.42 -7.16
C PHE A 134 -16.27 1.76 -5.82
N THR A 135 -17.59 1.58 -5.73
CA THR A 135 -18.40 1.82 -4.52
C THR A 135 -19.45 0.73 -4.36
N SER A 136 -19.89 0.46 -3.14
CA SER A 136 -21.00 -0.46 -2.85
C SER A 136 -22.02 0.25 -1.95
N GLU A 137 -23.30 -0.11 -2.07
CA GLU A 137 -24.35 0.34 -1.13
C GLU A 137 -24.24 -0.35 0.24
N HIS A 138 -23.43 -1.41 0.35
CA HIS A 138 -23.23 -2.20 1.56
C HIS A 138 -21.93 -1.87 2.31
N SER A 139 -21.11 -0.96 1.79
CA SER A 139 -19.86 -0.54 2.43
C SER A 139 -19.60 0.95 2.20
N GLU A 140 -19.09 1.63 3.22
CA GLU A 140 -18.60 3.00 3.06
C GLU A 140 -17.22 3.04 2.36
N THR A 141 -16.57 1.88 2.21
CA THR A 141 -15.26 1.76 1.55
C THR A 141 -15.35 2.13 0.07
N LYS A 142 -14.40 2.94 -0.37
CA LYS A 142 -14.22 3.38 -1.76
C LYS A 142 -12.87 2.94 -2.26
N VAL A 143 -12.86 2.47 -3.50
CA VAL A 143 -11.62 2.16 -4.24
C VAL A 143 -11.49 3.11 -5.40
N ALA A 144 -10.35 3.76 -5.56
CA ALA A 144 -10.07 4.60 -6.72
C ALA A 144 -8.76 4.19 -7.37
N VAL A 145 -8.79 4.02 -8.70
CA VAL A 145 -7.59 3.82 -9.52
C VAL A 145 -7.46 5.03 -10.42
N ASN A 146 -6.28 5.64 -10.49
CA ASN A 146 -6.01 6.78 -11.35
C ASN A 146 -4.81 6.48 -12.24
N PHE A 147 -4.88 6.96 -13.47
CA PHE A 147 -3.76 7.09 -14.39
C PHE A 147 -3.61 8.58 -14.71
N GLY A 148 -2.37 9.06 -14.76
CA GLY A 148 -2.11 10.45 -15.12
C GLY A 148 -0.63 10.80 -15.21
N SER A 149 -0.37 12.06 -15.53
CA SER A 149 1.00 12.59 -15.57
C SER A 149 1.54 12.97 -14.19
N THR A 150 2.86 12.99 -14.05
CA THR A 150 3.57 13.44 -12.86
C THR A 150 4.53 14.59 -13.17
N LEU A 151 5.13 15.17 -12.12
CA LEU A 151 6.16 16.20 -12.26
C LEU A 151 7.56 15.61 -12.54
N ASP A 152 7.75 14.30 -12.41
CA ASP A 152 9.03 13.64 -12.69
C ASP A 152 9.21 13.47 -14.19
N LYS A 153 10.11 14.26 -14.79
CA LYS A 153 10.40 14.19 -16.22
C LYS A 153 11.00 12.85 -16.67
N SER A 154 11.63 12.09 -15.78
CA SER A 154 12.18 10.77 -16.09
C SER A 154 11.11 9.68 -16.05
N LYS A 155 10.04 9.89 -15.27
CA LYS A 155 8.89 8.99 -15.14
C LYS A 155 7.59 9.80 -15.16
N PRO A 156 7.23 10.37 -16.33
CA PRO A 156 6.18 11.36 -16.41
C PRO A 156 4.77 10.78 -16.28
N TRP A 157 4.62 9.46 -16.16
CA TRP A 157 3.32 8.78 -16.03
C TRP A 157 3.23 8.03 -14.72
N ALA A 158 2.05 7.95 -14.11
CA ALA A 158 1.83 7.15 -12.92
C ALA A 158 0.47 6.48 -12.92
N VAL A 159 0.41 5.38 -12.16
CA VAL A 159 -0.82 4.75 -11.70
C VAL A 159 -0.87 4.88 -10.18
N SER A 160 -1.97 5.39 -9.66
CA SER A 160 -2.26 5.38 -8.23
C SER A 160 -3.49 4.52 -7.94
N LEU A 161 -3.49 3.90 -6.76
CA LEU A 161 -4.62 3.15 -6.22
C LEU A 161 -4.83 3.64 -4.79
N GLU A 162 -6.07 3.89 -4.41
CA GLU A 162 -6.46 4.28 -3.07
C GLU A 162 -7.64 3.40 -2.62
N ILE A 163 -7.55 2.88 -1.40
CA ILE A 163 -8.65 2.21 -0.71
C ILE A 163 -8.82 2.93 0.63
N VAL A 164 -9.99 3.50 0.83
CA VAL A 164 -10.30 4.36 1.98
C VAL A 164 -11.77 4.20 2.36
N LYS A 165 -12.09 4.43 3.63
CA LYS A 165 -13.45 4.53 4.14
C LYS A 165 -13.87 6.00 4.23
#